data_AF-A0A7J7LBN2-F1
#
_entry.id   AF-A0A7J7LBN2-F1
#
_cell.length_a   1.000
_cell.length_b   1.000
_cell.length_c   1.000
_cell.angle_alpha   90.00
_cell.angle_beta   90.00
_cell.angle_gamma   90.00
#
_symmetry.space_group_name_H-M   'P 1'
#
loop_
_entity.id
_entity.type
_entity.pdbx_description
1 polymer ?
#
loop_
_entity_poly.entity_id
_entity_poly.type
_entity_poly.pdbx_seq_one_letter_code
_entity_poly.pdbx_strand_id
1 'polypeptide(L)'
;MITILWYIYSANGMQKTLERYERSSPSSMEAHNPIRDPQERSYHEYLRLKARVELLQRTERNLLGEDLGPLNVKELEQLEKQLDMSLRQVRSTKTQRMLDQLSDLQRQEQMMQQTNRALRSKLEESPEKSLRMSWEAGGQNVLYNRQSSQTERFFQPLECNSNLRIGYNTEYMNAAPQTQNVNGFIPGWML
;
A
#
# COMPACT_ATOMS: atom_id res chain seq x y z
N MET A 1 0.23 92.50 21.95
CA MET A 1 -0.05 91.37 22.86
C MET A 1 -1.06 90.37 22.29
N ILE A 2 -2.23 90.80 21.81
CA ILE A 2 -3.29 89.89 21.31
C ILE A 2 -2.83 89.03 20.11
N THR A 3 -2.05 89.59 19.19
CA THR A 3 -1.49 88.86 18.03
C THR A 3 -0.51 87.74 18.41
N ILE A 4 0.29 87.96 19.45
CA ILE A 4 1.25 86.97 19.96
C ILE A 4 0.51 85.80 20.62
N LEU A 5 -0.55 86.09 21.39
CA LEU A 5 -1.39 85.06 22.02
C LEU A 5 -2.14 84.24 20.97
N TRP A 6 -2.67 84.87 19.92
CA TRP A 6 -3.31 84.17 18.81
C TRP A 6 -2.34 83.26 18.05
N TYR A 7 -1.11 83.73 17.80
CA TYR A 7 -0.06 82.92 17.18
C TYR A 7 0.31 81.71 18.04
N ILE A 8 0.49 81.89 19.34
CA ILE A 8 0.79 80.77 20.27
C ILE A 8 -0.37 79.77 20.34
N TYR A 9 -1.62 80.25 20.38
CA TYR A 9 -2.80 79.38 20.41
C TYR A 9 -2.97 78.59 19.09
N SER A 10 -2.77 79.26 17.95
CA SER A 10 -2.82 78.64 16.63
C SER A 10 -1.69 77.61 16.44
N ALA A 11 -0.46 77.95 16.84
CA ALA A 11 0.69 77.05 16.81
C ALA A 11 0.47 75.80 17.69
N ASN A 12 -0.06 75.96 18.90
CA ASN A 12 -0.36 74.83 19.79
C ASN A 12 -1.51 73.96 19.25
N GLY A 13 -2.53 74.57 18.64
CA GLY A 13 -3.61 73.84 17.97
C GLY A 13 -3.13 73.06 16.75
N MET A 14 -2.25 73.66 15.96
CA MET A 14 -1.61 73.03 14.80
C MET A 14 -0.71 71.88 15.22
N GLN A 15 0.11 72.06 16.25
CA GLN A 15 1.01 71.02 16.77
C GLN A 15 0.22 69.83 17.33
N LYS A 16 -0.88 70.06 18.06
CA LYS A 16 -1.80 69.01 18.53
C LYS A 16 -2.56 68.30 17.41
N THR A 17 -2.76 68.97 16.28
CA THR A 17 -3.40 68.37 15.11
C THR A 17 -2.37 67.55 14.33
N LEU A 18 -1.15 68.05 14.18
CA LEU A 18 -0.02 67.35 13.57
C LEU A 18 0.33 66.07 14.36
N GLU A 19 0.42 66.14 15.68
CA GLU A 19 0.70 64.99 16.56
C GLU A 19 -0.41 63.92 16.48
N ARG A 20 -1.67 64.34 16.32
CA ARG A 20 -2.78 63.42 16.07
C ARG A 20 -2.66 62.75 14.71
N TYR A 21 -2.29 63.49 13.66
CA TYR A 21 -2.03 62.93 12.33
C TYR A 21 -0.80 62.01 12.32
N GLU A 22 0.24 62.29 13.10
CA GLU A 22 1.42 61.44 13.23
C GLU A 22 1.09 60.11 13.93
N ARG A 23 0.22 60.14 14.94
CA ARG A 23 -0.27 58.93 15.63
C ARG A 23 -1.32 58.12 14.86
N SER A 24 -2.01 58.74 13.90
CA SER A 24 -3.03 58.08 13.06
C SER A 24 -2.57 57.85 11.62
N SER A 25 -1.37 58.32 11.28
CA SER A 25 -0.61 57.91 10.11
C SER A 25 -0.27 56.41 10.24
N PRO A 26 -0.53 55.58 9.22
CA PRO A 26 -0.16 54.17 9.24
C PRO A 26 1.36 53.97 9.42
N SER A 27 2.17 54.99 9.15
CA SER A 27 3.64 54.93 9.17
C SER A 27 4.26 54.97 10.58
N SER A 28 3.47 55.13 11.65
CA SER A 28 3.99 55.10 13.03
C SER A 28 3.75 53.75 13.75
N MET A 29 2.98 52.83 13.14
CA MET A 29 2.85 51.45 13.63
C MET A 29 3.83 50.47 12.97
N GLU A 30 4.83 50.97 12.24
CA GLU A 30 5.87 50.16 11.59
C GLU A 30 7.10 49.92 12.48
N ALA A 31 7.11 50.46 13.70
CA ALA A 31 8.07 50.09 14.73
C ALA A 31 7.48 48.96 15.58
N HIS A 32 7.84 47.71 15.24
CA HIS A 32 7.56 46.47 15.97
C HIS A 32 6.39 45.60 15.46
N ASN A 33 6.41 45.27 14.17
CA ASN A 33 6.10 43.91 13.72
C ASN A 33 6.49 43.76 12.23
N PRO A 34 7.35 42.80 11.84
CA PRO A 34 7.45 42.44 10.44
C PRO A 34 6.20 41.63 10.08
N ILE A 35 5.10 42.31 9.74
CA ILE A 35 4.04 41.71 8.94
C ILE A 35 4.61 41.57 7.53
N ARG A 36 5.53 40.62 7.39
CA ARG A 36 5.94 39.99 6.14
C ARG A 36 4.69 39.76 5.31
N ASP A 37 4.63 40.35 4.11
CA ASP A 37 3.44 40.37 3.26
C ASP A 37 2.79 38.97 3.21
N PRO A 38 1.46 38.84 3.31
CA PRO A 38 0.78 37.55 3.22
C PRO A 38 1.18 36.73 1.97
N GLN A 39 1.47 37.44 0.87
CA GLN A 39 1.97 36.86 -0.37
C GLN A 39 3.40 36.30 -0.23
N GLU A 40 4.29 37.01 0.45
CA GLU A 40 5.66 36.55 0.72
C GLU A 40 5.66 35.33 1.65
N ARG A 41 4.78 35.32 2.66
CA ARG A 41 4.56 34.15 3.55
C ARG A 41 4.11 32.93 2.76
N SER A 42 3.08 33.09 1.92
CA SER A 42 2.58 32.04 1.05
C SER A 42 3.65 31.50 0.11
N TYR A 43 4.44 32.38 -0.51
CA TYR A 43 5.54 32.00 -1.39
C TYR A 43 6.61 31.16 -0.68
N HIS A 44 6.98 31.51 0.55
CA HIS A 44 7.97 30.74 1.31
C HIS A 44 7.44 29.38 1.78
N GLU A 45 6.16 29.29 2.16
CA GLU A 45 5.54 27.99 2.44
C GLU A 45 5.50 27.12 1.18
N TYR A 46 5.20 27.70 0.01
CA TYR A 46 5.31 27.00 -1.27
C TYR A 46 6.73 26.49 -1.53
N LEU A 47 7.77 27.31 -1.34
CA LEU A 47 9.15 26.89 -1.52
C LEU A 47 9.55 25.75 -0.57
N ARG A 48 9.12 25.82 0.69
CA ARG A 48 9.33 24.75 1.67
C ARG A 48 8.65 23.46 1.23
N LEU A 49 7.41 23.54 0.76
CA LEU A 49 6.68 22.38 0.27
C LEU A 49 7.33 21.78 -0.97
N LYS A 50 7.74 22.63 -1.92
CA LYS A 50 8.43 22.23 -3.14
C LYS A 50 9.73 21.48 -2.82
N ALA A 51 10.55 22.02 -1.92
CA ALA A 51 11.78 21.36 -1.49
C ALA A 51 11.51 20.00 -0.83
N ARG A 52 10.41 19.87 -0.07
CA ARG A 52 10.00 18.59 0.51
C ARG A 52 9.57 17.58 -0.55
N VAL A 53 8.84 18.00 -1.58
CA VAL A 53 8.46 17.12 -2.71
C VAL A 53 9.69 16.66 -3.47
N GLU A 54 10.62 17.56 -3.79
CA GLU A 54 11.85 17.22 -4.50
C GLU A 54 12.71 16.23 -3.69
N LEU A 55 12.81 16.42 -2.37
CA LEU A 55 13.47 15.47 -1.48
C LEU A 55 12.79 14.10 -1.51
N LEU A 56 11.46 14.06 -1.39
CA LEU A 56 10.70 12.81 -1.43
C LEU A 56 10.89 12.05 -2.75
N GLN A 57 10.79 12.75 -3.88
CA GLN A 57 11.04 12.16 -5.21
C GLN A 57 12.47 11.65 -5.37
N ARG A 58 13.45 12.37 -4.79
CA ARG A 58 14.84 11.91 -4.78
C ARG A 58 15.01 10.66 -3.92
N THR A 59 14.38 10.61 -2.74
CA THR A 59 14.41 9.41 -1.90
C THR A 59 13.75 8.22 -2.55
N GLU A 60 12.66 8.41 -3.29
CA GLU A 60 12.00 7.35 -4.06
C GLU A 60 12.94 6.76 -5.12
N ARG A 61 13.55 7.62 -5.95
CA ARG A 61 14.56 7.20 -6.94
C ARG A 61 15.70 6.43 -6.30
N ASN A 62 16.25 6.93 -5.19
CA ASN A 62 17.31 6.23 -4.46
C ASN A 62 16.85 4.84 -3.98
N LEU A 63 15.63 4.72 -3.43
CA LEU A 63 15.07 3.44 -3.00
C LEU A 63 14.85 2.46 -4.17
N LEU A 64 14.65 2.97 -5.38
CA LEU A 64 14.60 2.20 -6.63
C LEU A 64 15.98 1.88 -7.21
N GLY A 65 17.06 2.35 -6.58
CA GLY A 65 18.44 2.16 -7.04
C GLY A 65 18.89 3.15 -8.12
N GLU A 66 18.13 4.22 -8.33
CA GLU A 66 18.42 5.29 -9.28
C GLU A 66 19.13 6.47 -8.59
N ASP A 67 19.85 7.29 -9.36
CA ASP A 67 20.50 8.53 -8.88
C ASP A 67 21.34 8.41 -7.60
N LEU A 68 22.04 7.27 -7.46
CA LEU A 68 22.86 6.98 -6.28
C LEU A 68 24.20 7.73 -6.22
N GLY A 69 24.69 8.27 -7.34
CA GLY A 69 25.99 8.92 -7.44
C GLY A 69 26.27 10.06 -6.44
N PRO A 70 25.27 10.88 -6.04
CA PRO A 70 25.43 11.91 -5.03
C PRO A 70 25.51 11.41 -3.59
N LEU A 71 25.21 10.13 -3.31
CA LEU A 71 25.25 9.58 -1.96
C LEU A 71 26.68 9.17 -1.60
N ASN A 72 27.05 9.41 -0.35
CA ASN A 72 28.30 8.88 0.18
C ASN A 72 28.14 7.43 0.67
N VAL A 73 29.27 6.78 1.02
CA VAL A 73 29.28 5.37 1.44
C VAL A 73 28.37 5.10 2.65
N LYS A 74 28.36 5.99 3.65
CA LYS A 74 27.52 5.80 4.84
C LYS A 74 26.03 5.91 4.52
N GLU A 75 25.68 6.83 3.62
CA GLU A 75 24.29 6.99 3.15
C GLU A 75 23.83 5.78 2.35
N LEU A 76 24.72 5.20 1.51
CA LEU A 76 24.45 3.97 0.78
C LEU A 76 24.27 2.76 1.71
N GLU A 77 25.14 2.59 2.71
CA GLU A 77 24.99 1.53 3.72
C GLU A 77 23.67 1.65 4.50
N GLN A 78 23.27 2.88 4.84
CA GLN A 78 21.99 3.12 5.50
C GLN A 78 20.80 2.79 4.59
N LEU A 79 20.88 3.16 3.32
CA LEU A 79 19.85 2.86 2.32
C LEU A 79 19.71 1.34 2.12
N GLU A 80 20.82 0.63 1.97
CA GLU A 80 20.85 -0.83 1.85
C GLU A 80 20.21 -1.49 3.08
N LYS A 81 20.60 -1.08 4.28
CA LYS A 81 20.04 -1.59 5.53
C LYS A 81 18.52 -1.36 5.60
N GLN A 82 18.05 -0.19 5.20
CA GLN A 82 16.62 0.13 5.17
C GLN A 82 15.86 -0.78 4.19
N LEU A 83 16.43 -1.03 3.01
CA LEU A 83 15.84 -1.92 2.01
C LEU A 83 15.83 -3.38 2.48
N ASP A 84 16.92 -3.88 3.06
CA ASP A 84 16.98 -5.25 3.60
C ASP A 84 15.95 -5.46 4.72
N MET A 85 15.86 -4.53 5.67
CA MET A 85 14.87 -4.59 6.75
C MET A 85 13.43 -4.61 6.20
N SER A 86 13.12 -3.69 5.28
CA SER A 86 11.78 -3.60 4.69
C SER A 86 11.43 -4.85 3.88
N LEU A 87 12.38 -5.37 3.11
CA LEU A 87 12.20 -6.59 2.31
C LEU A 87 11.97 -7.82 3.19
N ARG A 88 12.73 -7.96 4.29
CA ARG A 88 12.49 -9.01 5.29
C ARG A 88 11.09 -8.91 5.89
N GLN A 89 10.65 -7.70 6.25
CA GLN A 89 9.31 -7.49 6.80
C GLN A 89 8.22 -7.84 5.79
N VAL A 90 8.34 -7.41 4.54
CA VAL A 90 7.38 -7.74 3.47
C VAL A 90 7.30 -9.24 3.24
N ARG A 91 8.45 -9.92 3.13
CA ARG A 91 8.52 -11.38 2.98
C ARG A 91 7.88 -12.09 4.17
N SER A 92 8.25 -11.71 5.39
CA SER A 92 7.68 -12.30 6.61
C SER A 92 6.16 -12.13 6.66
N THR A 93 5.66 -10.94 6.34
CA THR A 93 4.22 -10.65 6.36
C THR A 93 3.48 -11.46 5.29
N LYS A 94 4.05 -11.56 4.08
CA LYS A 94 3.48 -12.36 3.00
C LYS A 94 3.43 -13.84 3.37
N THR A 95 4.53 -14.38 3.88
CA THR A 95 4.61 -15.78 4.32
C THR A 95 3.62 -16.07 5.44
N GLN A 96 3.53 -15.20 6.45
CA GLN A 96 2.59 -15.39 7.56
C GLN A 96 1.15 -15.42 7.05
N ARG A 97 0.75 -14.46 6.20
CA ARG A 97 -0.60 -14.45 5.62
C ARG A 97 -0.90 -15.72 4.82
N MET A 98 0.05 -16.21 4.04
CA MET A 98 -0.13 -17.45 3.28
C MET A 98 -0.29 -18.67 4.19
N LEU A 99 0.47 -18.74 5.29
CA LEU A 99 0.34 -19.80 6.29
C LEU A 99 -1.00 -19.74 7.01
N ASP A 100 -1.46 -18.54 7.37
CA ASP A 100 -2.76 -18.33 8.00
C ASP A 100 -3.88 -18.82 7.06
N GLN A 101 -3.87 -18.40 5.80
CA GLN A 101 -4.82 -18.85 4.78
C GLN A 101 -4.80 -20.36 4.57
N LEU A 102 -3.62 -20.97 4.52
CA LEU A 102 -3.49 -22.42 4.40
C LEU A 102 -4.12 -23.12 5.60
N SER A 103 -3.88 -22.63 6.82
CA SER A 103 -4.43 -23.21 8.04
C SER A 103 -5.96 -23.12 8.11
N ASP A 104 -6.53 -22.00 7.64
CA ASP A 104 -7.98 -21.79 7.60
C ASP A 104 -8.64 -22.73 6.58
N LEU A 105 -8.04 -22.87 5.39
CA LEU A 105 -8.51 -23.80 4.37
C LEU A 105 -8.45 -25.25 4.84
N GLN A 106 -7.35 -25.66 5.49
CA GLN A 106 -7.22 -27.00 6.07
C GLN A 106 -8.29 -27.27 7.14
N ARG A 107 -8.59 -26.27 7.99
CA ARG A 107 -9.65 -26.38 8.99
C ARG A 107 -11.03 -26.54 8.32
N GLN A 108 -11.28 -25.75 7.28
CA GLN A 108 -12.54 -25.83 6.52
C GLN A 108 -12.69 -27.19 5.83
N GLU A 109 -11.63 -27.69 5.19
CA GLU A 109 -11.60 -29.02 4.57
C GLU A 109 -11.94 -30.09 5.60
N GLN A 110 -11.29 -30.08 6.77
CA GLN A 110 -11.56 -31.07 7.82
C GLN A 110 -13.01 -31.04 8.31
N MET A 111 -13.58 -29.84 8.52
CA MET A 111 -14.99 -29.71 8.90
C MET A 111 -15.92 -30.26 7.81
N MET A 112 -15.66 -29.94 6.53
CA MET A 112 -16.46 -30.44 5.41
C MET A 112 -16.35 -31.96 5.26
N GLN A 113 -15.17 -32.53 5.46
CA GLN A 113 -14.98 -33.97 5.44
C GLN A 113 -15.73 -34.65 6.59
N GLN A 114 -15.72 -34.08 7.80
CA GLN A 114 -16.46 -34.60 8.94
C GLN A 114 -17.98 -34.57 8.71
N THR A 115 -18.51 -33.45 8.22
CA THR A 115 -19.95 -33.34 7.91
C THR A 115 -20.35 -34.28 6.78
N ASN A 116 -19.53 -34.40 5.73
CA ASN A 116 -19.80 -35.34 4.63
C ASN A 116 -19.81 -36.80 5.12
N ARG A 117 -18.85 -37.19 5.96
CA ARG A 117 -18.83 -38.52 6.60
C ARG A 117 -20.09 -38.76 7.42
N ALA A 118 -20.49 -37.81 8.26
CA ALA A 118 -21.70 -37.93 9.07
C ALA A 118 -22.97 -38.08 8.22
N LEU A 119 -23.08 -37.33 7.11
CA LEU A 119 -24.20 -37.44 6.18
C LEU A 119 -24.23 -38.80 5.46
N ARG A 120 -23.07 -39.33 5.06
CA ARG A 120 -22.96 -40.66 4.45
C ARG A 120 -23.41 -41.76 5.41
N SER A 121 -22.97 -41.72 6.67
CA SER A 121 -23.43 -42.67 7.69
C SER A 121 -24.94 -42.59 7.90
N LYS A 122 -25.53 -41.38 7.98
CA LYS A 122 -26.99 -41.22 8.08
C LYS A 122 -27.76 -41.76 6.88
N LEU A 123 -27.21 -41.65 5.66
CA LEU A 123 -27.81 -42.24 4.46
C LEU A 123 -27.70 -43.77 4.43
N GLU A 124 -26.72 -44.35 5.12
CA GLU A 124 -26.60 -45.79 5.31
C GLU A 124 -27.55 -46.32 6.39
N GLU A 125 -27.78 -45.54 7.46
CA GLU A 125 -28.70 -45.87 8.54
C GLU A 125 -30.18 -45.55 8.23
N SER A 126 -30.46 -44.76 7.18
CA SER A 126 -31.83 -44.42 6.79
C SER A 126 -32.64 -45.68 6.44
N PRO A 127 -33.84 -45.86 7.02
CA PRO A 127 -34.71 -47.00 6.73
C PRO A 127 -35.17 -47.05 5.27
N GLU A 128 -34.95 -46.00 4.48
CA GLU A 128 -35.20 -45.99 3.04
C GLU A 128 -34.36 -47.03 2.28
N LYS A 129 -33.15 -47.39 2.74
CA LYS A 129 -32.40 -48.53 2.16
C LYS A 129 -33.04 -49.87 2.53
N SER A 130 -33.55 -50.00 3.75
CA SER A 130 -34.33 -51.18 4.18
C SER A 130 -35.65 -51.30 3.40
N LEU A 131 -36.33 -50.18 3.14
CA LEU A 131 -37.53 -50.13 2.31
C LEU A 131 -37.20 -50.41 0.84
N ARG A 132 -36.13 -49.82 0.26
CA ARG A 132 -35.72 -50.05 -1.13
C ARG A 132 -35.34 -51.51 -1.39
N MET A 133 -34.64 -52.17 -0.45
CA MET A 133 -34.40 -53.62 -0.53
C MET A 133 -35.68 -54.45 -0.38
N SER A 134 -36.66 -53.98 0.40
CA SER A 134 -37.99 -54.62 0.51
C SER A 134 -38.83 -54.47 -0.78
N TRP A 135 -38.65 -53.39 -1.55
CA TRP A 135 -39.33 -53.19 -2.84
C TRP A 135 -38.64 -53.95 -3.99
N GLU A 136 -37.33 -54.12 -3.96
CA GLU A 136 -36.56 -54.88 -4.97
C GLU A 136 -36.69 -56.41 -4.81
N ALA A 137 -37.06 -56.93 -3.63
CA ALA A 137 -37.33 -58.35 -3.40
C ALA A 137 -38.67 -58.84 -3.99
N GLY A 138 -39.56 -57.93 -4.40
CA GLY A 138 -40.90 -58.24 -4.90
C GLY A 138 -41.06 -58.29 -6.43
N GLY A 139 -40.00 -58.09 -7.22
CA GLY A 139 -40.10 -57.98 -8.67
C GLY A 139 -38.91 -58.58 -9.41
N GLN A 140 -39.09 -59.78 -9.97
CA GLN A 140 -38.20 -60.32 -10.98
C GLN A 140 -38.34 -59.56 -12.30
N ASN A 141 -37.20 -59.35 -12.97
CA ASN A 141 -37.00 -58.81 -14.32
C ASN A 141 -37.13 -57.29 -14.47
N VAL A 142 -36.01 -56.58 -14.64
CA VAL A 142 -35.57 -56.00 -15.94
C VAL A 142 -34.05 -55.74 -15.86
N LEU A 143 -33.32 -56.38 -16.77
CA LEU A 143 -31.94 -56.09 -17.15
C LEU A 143 -31.88 -54.73 -17.85
N TYR A 144 -31.30 -53.67 -17.25
CA TYR A 144 -30.60 -52.62 -17.99
C TYR A 144 -29.53 -51.92 -17.13
N ASN A 145 -28.29 -52.11 -17.55
CA ASN A 145 -27.09 -51.28 -17.33
C ASN A 145 -26.65 -50.96 -15.89
N ARG A 146 -25.91 -51.90 -15.29
CA ARG A 146 -25.04 -51.62 -14.13
C ARG A 146 -23.74 -50.96 -14.61
N GLN A 147 -23.77 -49.64 -14.84
CA GLN A 147 -22.54 -48.88 -15.08
C GLN A 147 -22.05 -48.24 -13.77
N SER A 148 -21.26 -49.01 -13.03
CA SER A 148 -20.36 -48.49 -12.01
C SER A 148 -19.22 -47.75 -12.69
N SER A 149 -19.34 -46.43 -12.85
CA SER A 149 -18.22 -45.62 -13.34
C SER A 149 -18.20 -44.23 -12.71
N GLN A 150 -17.14 -44.02 -11.92
CA GLN A 150 -16.45 -42.75 -11.69
C GLN A 150 -17.14 -41.72 -10.78
N THR A 151 -16.87 -41.83 -9.48
CA THR A 151 -16.84 -40.65 -8.60
C THR A 151 -15.63 -40.64 -7.66
N GLU A 152 -14.61 -41.46 -7.93
CA GLU A 152 -13.38 -41.53 -7.14
C GLU A 152 -12.23 -40.64 -7.65
N ARG A 153 -12.46 -39.79 -8.66
CA ARG A 153 -11.35 -39.01 -9.29
C ARG A 153 -11.22 -37.55 -8.83
N PHE A 154 -11.90 -37.11 -7.77
CA PHE A 154 -11.85 -35.68 -7.39
C PHE A 154 -10.99 -35.36 -6.16
N PHE A 155 -10.48 -36.35 -5.44
CA PHE A 155 -9.60 -36.10 -4.30
C PHE A 155 -8.30 -36.86 -4.49
N GLN A 156 -7.36 -36.21 -5.17
CA GLN A 156 -5.96 -36.58 -5.10
C GLN A 156 -5.38 -35.85 -3.88
N PRO A 157 -4.90 -36.56 -2.84
CA PRO A 157 -4.14 -35.92 -1.77
C PRO A 157 -2.93 -35.26 -2.40
N LEU A 158 -2.84 -33.94 -2.32
CA LEU A 158 -1.61 -33.25 -2.68
C LEU A 158 -0.57 -33.61 -1.62
N GLU A 159 0.29 -34.57 -1.93
CA GLU A 159 1.51 -34.80 -1.17
C GLU A 159 2.32 -33.50 -1.19
N CYS A 160 2.42 -32.85 -0.02
CA CYS A 160 3.25 -31.69 0.20
C CYS A 160 4.72 -32.06 -0.04
N ASN A 161 5.18 -31.97 -1.29
CA ASN A 161 6.59 -32.01 -1.61
C ASN A 161 7.21 -30.65 -1.23
N SER A 162 7.78 -30.59 -0.03
CA SER A 162 8.57 -29.49 0.51
C SER A 162 9.91 -29.33 -0.23
N ASN A 163 9.87 -29.08 -1.54
CA ASN A 163 11.05 -28.75 -2.34
C ASN A 163 10.88 -27.38 -2.99
N LEU A 164 10.75 -26.34 -2.15
CA LEU A 164 11.00 -24.96 -2.55
C LEU A 164 12.52 -24.78 -2.75
N ARG A 165 13.02 -25.22 -3.92
CA ARG A 165 14.27 -24.72 -4.46
C ARG A 165 14.02 -23.26 -4.85
N ILE A 166 14.28 -22.37 -3.90
CA ILE A 166 14.48 -20.94 -4.17
C ILE A 166 15.66 -20.88 -5.14
N GLY A 167 15.36 -20.62 -6.41
CA GLY A 167 16.35 -20.51 -7.45
C GLY A 167 17.29 -19.35 -7.17
N TYR A 168 18.49 -19.66 -6.70
CA TYR A 168 19.66 -18.84 -6.97
C TYR A 168 20.08 -19.18 -8.40
N ASN A 169 19.80 -18.30 -9.35
CA ASN A 169 20.46 -18.35 -10.65
C ASN A 169 21.84 -17.70 -10.47
N THR A 170 22.83 -18.57 -10.25
CA THR A 170 24.24 -18.28 -10.45
C THR A 170 24.57 -18.76 -11.86
N GLU A 171 24.55 -17.88 -12.86
CA GLU A 171 25.19 -18.17 -14.14
C GLU A 171 25.98 -16.95 -14.63
N TYR A 172 27.29 -17.08 -14.48
CA TYR A 172 28.30 -16.32 -15.19
C TYR A 172 28.40 -16.90 -16.61
N MET A 173 28.30 -16.07 -17.66
CA MET A 173 29.15 -16.10 -18.85
C MET A 173 28.71 -15.03 -19.87
N ASN A 174 29.65 -14.12 -20.15
CA ASN A 174 29.86 -13.28 -21.33
C ASN A 174 28.97 -13.49 -22.58
N ALA A 175 28.42 -12.39 -23.09
CA ALA A 175 28.80 -11.81 -24.40
C ALA A 175 28.11 -10.46 -24.62
N ALA A 176 28.88 -9.42 -24.94
CA ALA A 176 28.42 -8.11 -25.43
C ALA A 176 28.34 -8.12 -26.99
N PRO A 177 28.01 -7.00 -27.67
CA PRO A 177 26.90 -6.06 -27.52
C PRO A 177 26.10 -5.95 -28.86
N GLN A 178 24.82 -5.57 -28.85
CA GLN A 178 24.11 -5.09 -30.07
C GLN A 178 22.83 -4.31 -29.67
N THR A 179 22.88 -2.97 -29.70
CA THR A 179 22.27 -2.05 -30.68
C THR A 179 20.73 -2.01 -30.74
N GLN A 180 20.19 -0.83 -30.41
CA GLN A 180 18.99 -0.15 -30.95
C GLN A 180 17.79 -1.02 -31.39
N ASN A 181 16.63 -0.85 -30.76
CA ASN A 181 15.46 -0.17 -31.37
C ASN A 181 14.28 -0.09 -30.38
N VAL A 182 13.42 0.88 -30.67
CA VAL A 182 12.32 1.51 -29.94
C VAL A 182 11.01 0.70 -30.05
N ASN A 183 10.14 0.90 -29.07
CA ASN A 183 8.69 0.59 -29.00
C ASN A 183 8.22 -0.82 -28.62
N GLY A 184 7.65 -0.89 -27.41
CA GLY A 184 6.33 -1.48 -27.20
C GLY A 184 6.27 -2.95 -26.79
N PHE A 185 6.75 -3.29 -25.60
CA PHE A 185 6.36 -4.54 -24.92
C PHE A 185 5.43 -4.21 -23.75
N ILE A 186 4.13 -4.48 -23.94
CA ILE A 186 3.17 -4.54 -22.84
C ILE A 186 3.38 -5.90 -22.15
N PRO A 187 3.68 -5.96 -20.84
CA PRO A 187 3.90 -7.24 -20.18
C PRO A 187 2.58 -7.99 -19.97
N GLY A 188 2.61 -9.32 -20.11
CA GLY A 188 1.44 -10.21 -20.15
C GLY A 188 0.58 -10.31 -18.88
N TRP A 189 0.77 -9.45 -17.89
CA TRP A 189 -0.18 -9.28 -16.78
C TRP A 189 -1.31 -8.29 -17.12
N MET A 190 -1.22 -7.62 -18.28
CA MET A 190 -2.20 -6.63 -18.74
C MET A 190 -3.16 -7.19 -19.82
N LEU A 191 -3.34 -8.53 -19.89
CA LEU A 191 -4.37 -9.21 -20.67
C LEU A 191 -5.35 -9.95 -19.74
#